data_AF-A0A2D7V407-F1
#
_entry.id   AF-A0A2D7V407-F1
#
_cell.length_a   1.000
_cell.length_b   1.000
_cell.length_c   1.000
_cell.angle_alpha   90.00
_cell.angle_beta   90.00
_cell.angle_gamma   90.00
#
_symmetry.space_group_name_H-M   'P 1'
#
loop_
_entity.id
_entity.type
_entity.pdbx_description
1 polymer ?
#
loop_
_entity_poly.entity_id
_entity_poly.type
_entity_poly.pdbx_seq_one_letter_code
_entity_poly.pdbx_strand_id
1 'polypeptide(L)' 'LIRFYEKDVDQWELFDLKNDPSELTSVYGTAKYAVVQNRLSRQLALHRQQLAVPSDDPPQSVVKRMPPRTRKPTAPK' A
#
# COMPACT_ATOMS: atom_id res chain seq x y z
N LEU A 1 2.37 7.90 1.74
CA LEU A 1 2.20 6.78 2.69
C LEU A 1 0.94 6.05 2.27
N ILE A 2 1.05 4.79 1.92
CA ILE A 2 -0.03 3.95 1.41
C ILE A 2 -0.09 2.72 2.32
N ARG A 3 -1.30 2.31 2.69
CA ARG A 3 -1.54 1.06 3.41
C ARG A 3 -2.38 0.15 2.55
N PHE A 4 -1.93 -1.08 2.40
CA PHE A 4 -2.70 -2.15 1.79
C PHE A 4 -3.37 -2.95 2.90
N TYR A 5 -4.69 -3.13 2.77
CA TYR A 5 -5.53 -3.82 3.74
C TYR A 5 -5.92 -5.23 3.26
N GLU A 6 -5.12 -5.82 2.35
CA GLU A 6 -5.36 -7.18 1.90
C GLU A 6 -5.18 -8.13 3.11
N LYS A 7 -6.09 -9.10 3.27
CA LYS A 7 -6.10 -10.01 4.44
C LYS A 7 -4.78 -10.75 4.65
N ASP A 8 -4.03 -10.95 3.56
CA ASP A 8 -2.77 -11.68 3.56
C ASP A 8 -1.54 -10.74 3.53
N VAL A 9 -1.76 -9.42 3.37
CA VAL A 9 -0.70 -8.41 3.18
C VAL A 9 -1.10 -7.10 3.88
N ASP A 10 -0.94 -7.03 5.21
CA ASP A 10 -1.00 -5.77 5.97
C ASP A 10 0.34 -5.03 5.82
N GLN A 11 0.54 -4.39 4.67
CA GLN A 11 1.79 -3.73 4.31
C GLN A 11 1.62 -2.22 4.16
N TRP A 12 2.65 -1.51 4.60
CA TRP A 12 2.79 -0.07 4.42
C TRP A 12 3.87 0.23 3.38
N GLU A 13 3.58 1.21 2.54
CA GLU A 13 4.51 1.74 1.56
C GLU A 13 4.67 3.25 1.68
N LEU A 14 5.89 3.72 1.47
CA LEU A 14 6.24 5.13 1.47
C LEU A 14 7.16 5.38 0.29
N PHE A 15 6.73 6.26 -0.60
CA PHE A 15 7.49 6.66 -1.78
C PHE A 15 7.98 8.09 -1.62
N ASP A 16 9.23 8.31 -2.05
CA ASP A 16 9.82 9.64 -2.12
C ASP A 16 9.66 10.18 -3.54
N LEU A 17 8.57 10.91 -3.79
CA LEU A 17 8.24 11.45 -5.12
C LEU A 17 9.30 12.42 -5.68
N LYS A 18 10.19 12.95 -4.82
CA LYS A 18 11.25 13.86 -5.27
C LYS A 18 12.38 13.09 -5.95
N ASN A 19 12.75 11.94 -5.39
CA ASN A 19 13.86 11.12 -5.87
C ASN A 19 13.40 9.94 -6.73
N ASP A 20 12.16 9.48 -6.53
CA ASP A 20 11.50 8.39 -7.25
C ASP A 20 10.11 8.84 -7.72
N PRO A 21 10.03 9.66 -8.79
CA PRO A 21 8.76 10.12 -9.34
C PRO A 21 7.94 8.97 -9.95
N SER A 22 8.55 7.80 -10.17
CA SER A 22 7.91 6.62 -10.72
C SER A 22 7.37 5.66 -9.65
N GLU A 23 7.52 5.99 -8.36
CA GLU A 23 7.04 5.20 -7.22
C GLU A 23 7.45 3.71 -7.30
N LEU A 24 8.66 3.43 -7.77
CA LEU A 24 9.15 2.07 -7.98
C LEU A 24 9.68 1.43 -6.69
N THR A 25 10.17 2.24 -5.75
CA THR A 25 10.86 1.77 -4.54
C THR A 25 10.21 2.29 -3.27
N SER A 26 9.63 1.38 -2.48
CA SER A 26 9.14 1.72 -1.14
C SER A 26 10.33 1.92 -0.19
N VAL A 27 10.40 3.09 0.44
CA VAL A 27 11.38 3.46 1.48
C VAL A 27 10.81 3.32 2.90
N TYR A 28 9.65 2.68 3.04
CA TYR A 28 9.00 2.48 4.34
C TYR A 28 9.89 1.64 5.28
N GLY A 29 10.02 2.07 6.54
CA GLY A 29 10.85 1.38 7.54
C GLY A 29 12.35 1.72 7.51
N THR A 30 12.79 2.59 6.62
CA THR A 30 14.18 3.06 6.60
C THR A 30 14.43 4.15 7.64
N ALA A 31 15.55 4.08 8.37
CA ALA A 31 15.88 5.03 9.45
C ALA A 31 15.92 6.49 8.96
N LYS A 32 16.38 6.72 7.72
CA LYS A 32 16.45 8.05 7.08
C LYS A 32 15.08 8.73 7.01
N TYR A 33 14.01 7.97 6.82
CA TYR A 33 12.65 8.51 6.65
C TYR A 33 11.76 8.33 7.89
N ALA A 34 12.30 7.87 9.02
CA ALA A 34 11.54 7.61 10.25
C ALA A 34 10.79 8.85 10.77
N VAL A 35 11.40 10.03 10.72
CA VAL A 35 10.76 11.29 11.13
C VAL A 35 9.58 11.63 10.22
N VAL A 36 9.76 11.49 8.91
CA VAL A 36 8.72 11.75 7.91
C VAL A 36 7.59 10.73 8.05
N GLN A 37 7.92 9.46 8.24
CA GLN A 37 6.97 8.38 8.49
C GLN A 37 6.10 8.67 9.72
N ASN A 38 6.71 9.06 10.85
CA ASN A 38 5.98 9.41 12.07
C ASN A 38 5.07 10.62 11.90
N ARG A 39 5.53 11.64 11.16
CA ARG A 39 4.72 12.81 10.85
C ARG A 39 3.50 12.43 10.02
N LEU A 40 3.71 11.66 8.95
CA LEU A 40 2.64 11.23 8.04
C LEU A 40 1.65 10.28 8.72
N SER A 41 2.11 9.34 9.54
CA SER A 41 1.23 8.43 10.28
C SER A 41 0.36 9.18 11.29
N ARG A 42 0.92 10.17 12.00
CA ARG A 42 0.16 11.05 12.89
C ARG A 42 -0.87 11.87 12.11
N GLN A 43 -0.49 12.47 10.98
CA GLN A 43 -1.43 13.22 10.15
C GLN A 43 -2.57 12.33 9.63
N LEU A 44 -2.25 11.11 9.20
CA LEU A 44 -3.24 10.14 8.76
C LEU A 44 -4.21 9.76 9.87
N ALA A 45 -3.72 9.51 11.09
CA ALA A 45 -4.58 9.23 12.25
C ALA A 45 -5.50 10.41 12.59
N LEU A 46 -4.97 11.64 12.57
CA LEU A 46 -5.76 12.85 12.81
C LEU A 46 -6.86 13.03 11.75
N HIS A 47 -6.54 12.83 10.47
CA HIS A 47 -7.52 12.94 9.40
C HIS A 47 -8.60 11.86 9.47
N ARG A 48 -8.25 10.62 9.82
CA ARG A 48 -9.24 9.55 10.05
C ARG A 48 -10.20 9.92 11.17
N GLN A 49 -9.69 10.49 12.26
CA GLN A 49 -10.53 10.98 13.36
C GLN A 49 -11.43 12.13 12.93
N GLN A 50 -10.88 13.12 12.23
CA GLN A 50 -11.64 14.30 11.76
C GLN A 50 -12.77 13.94 10.79
N LEU A 51 -12.53 12.97 9.92
CA LEU A 51 -13.50 12.52 8.92
C LEU A 51 -14.42 11.39 9.43
N ALA A 52 -14.30 11.01 10.71
CA ALA A 52 -15.03 9.89 11.31
C ALA A 52 -14.96 8.60 10.47
N VAL A 53 -13.77 8.32 9.91
CA VAL A 53 -13.56 7.16 9.05
C VAL A 53 -13.76 5.89 9.90
N PRO A 54 -14.64 4.97 9.48
CA PRO A 54 -14.81 3.69 10.16
C PRO A 54 -13.48 2.92 10.30
N SER A 55 -13.41 2.06 11.32
CA SER A 55 -12.22 1.21 11.50
C SER A 55 -12.16 0.11 10.44
N ASP A 56 -13.31 -0.39 10.01
CA ASP A 56 -13.43 -1.34 8.91
C ASP A 56 -13.45 -0.63 7.57
N ASP A 57 -12.58 -1.07 6.66
CA ASP A 57 -12.58 -0.55 5.30
C ASP A 57 -13.77 -1.09 4.50
N PRO A 58 -14.35 -0.27 3.60
CA PRO A 58 -15.46 -0.71 2.78
C PRO A 58 -15.02 -1.88 1.88
N PRO A 59 -15.90 -2.86 1.59
CA PRO A 59 -15.56 -4.03 0.78
C PRO A 59 -15.05 -3.68 -0.63
N GLN A 60 -15.33 -2.45 -1.09
CA GLN A 60 -14.89 -1.92 -2.36
C GLN A 60 -13.39 -1.60 -2.42
N SER A 61 -12.71 -1.47 -1.27
CA SER A 61 -11.26 -1.27 -1.18
C SER A 61 -10.46 -2.56 -1.42
N VAL A 62 -11.11 -3.73 -1.34
CA VAL A 62 -10.45 -5.02 -1.52
C VAL A 62 -10.28 -5.30 -3.01
N VAL A 63 -9.04 -5.25 -3.50
CA VAL A 63 -8.71 -5.63 -4.88
C VAL A 63 -8.88 -7.13 -5.04
N LYS A 64 -9.93 -7.56 -5.75
CA LYS A 64 -10.17 -8.98 -6.03
C LYS A 64 -9.19 -9.46 -7.11
N ARG A 65 -8.00 -9.91 -6.71
CA ARG A 65 -7.03 -10.50 -7.64
C ARG A 65 -7.60 -11.79 -8.22
N MET A 66 -7.65 -11.88 -9.55
CA MET A 66 -8.00 -13.13 -10.22
C MET A 66 -6.91 -14.17 -9.94
N PRO A 67 -7.26 -15.47 -9.84
CA PRO A 67 -6.26 -16.51 -9.68
C PRO A 67 -5.27 -16.50 -10.85
N PRO A 68 -4.00 -16.91 -10.64
CA PRO A 68 -3.02 -17.01 -11.71
C PRO A 68 -3.58 -17.82 -12.88
N ARG A 69 -3.53 -17.29 -14.10
CA ARG A 69 -3.91 -18.06 -15.29
C ARG A 69 -2.95 -19.23 -15.43
N THR A 70 -3.45 -20.46 -15.32
CA THR A 70 -2.68 -21.66 -15.69
C THR A 70 -2.46 -21.63 -17.20
N ARG A 71 -1.27 -21.25 -17.65
CA ARG A 71 -0.90 -21.36 -19.07
C ARG A 71 -0.72 -22.84 -19.39
N LYS A 72 -1.50 -23.39 -20.32
CA LYS A 72 -1.18 -24.69 -20.91
C LYS A 72 0.02 -24.51 -21.84
N PRO A 73 1.11 -25.28 -21.71
CA PRO A 73 2.20 -25.23 -22.67
C PRO A 73 1.69 -25.74 -24.02
N THR A 74 1.72 -24.89 -25.05
CA THR A 74 1.56 -25.34 -26.43
C THR A 74 2.92 -25.85 -26.88
N ALA A 75 3.06 -27.17 -27.04
CA ALA A 75 4.27 -27.73 -27.63
C ALA A 75 4.39 -27.24 -29.10
N PRO A 76 5.57 -26.80 -29.55
CA PRO A 76 5.80 -26.52 -30.97
C PRO A 76 5.65 -27.81 -31.78
N LYS A 77 5.00 -27.73 -32.94
CA LYS A 77 4.82 -28.82 -33.90
C LYS A 77 6.05 -28.96 -34.80
#